data_AF-A0A2T0T972-F1
#
_entry.id   AF-A0A2T0T972-F1
#
_cell.length_a   1.000
_cell.length_b   1.000
_cell.length_c   1.000
_cell.angle_alpha   90.00
_cell.angle_beta   90.00
_cell.angle_gamma   90.00
#
_symmetry.space_group_name_H-M   'P 1'
#
loop_
_entity.id
_entity.type
_entity.pdbx_description
1 polymer ?
#
loop_
_entity_poly.entity_id
_entity_poly.type
_entity_poly.pdbx_seq_one_letter_code
_entity_poly.pdbx_strand_id
1 'polypeptide(L)'
;MRRPAGVVLFVVLTACGAPTPAPAPTPAPVTTTAATRDAVTQCADRLLYWLDRIRRSPDASGLDYQEMGLTGAEFEALTGLEALTGPADTQAREACARIEAQPKSSGTGWPG
;
A
#
# COMPACT_ATOMS: atom_id res chain seq x y z
N MET A 1 20.52 -36.95 -11.45
CA MET A 1 19.49 -36.51 -12.42
C MET A 1 20.17 -35.60 -13.45
N ARG A 2 19.83 -35.77 -14.73
CA ARG A 2 20.50 -35.19 -15.92
C ARG A 2 20.28 -33.67 -16.03
N ARG A 3 21.32 -32.92 -16.45
CA ARG A 3 21.23 -31.61 -17.14
C ARG A 3 21.18 -31.90 -18.66
N PRO A 4 20.45 -31.11 -19.48
CA PRO A 4 21.14 -30.01 -20.18
C PRO A 4 20.26 -28.78 -20.53
N ALA A 5 20.97 -27.73 -20.94
CA ALA A 5 20.47 -26.51 -21.57
C ALA A 5 19.53 -26.77 -22.77
N GLY A 6 18.54 -25.91 -22.95
CA GLY A 6 17.78 -25.73 -24.21
C GLY A 6 17.86 -24.24 -24.56
N VAL A 7 18.83 -23.81 -25.37
CA VAL A 7 18.80 -23.75 -26.84
C VAL A 7 17.71 -22.82 -27.34
N VAL A 8 18.19 -21.64 -27.71
CA VAL A 8 17.53 -20.54 -28.43
C VAL A 8 16.98 -21.06 -29.76
N LEU A 9 15.69 -20.84 -30.02
CA LEU A 9 15.13 -21.02 -31.37
C LEU A 9 15.01 -19.64 -32.02
N PHE A 10 16.00 -19.34 -32.87
CA PHE A 10 15.93 -18.24 -33.85
C PHE A 10 14.88 -18.59 -34.90
N VAL A 11 13.83 -17.77 -35.01
CA VAL A 11 12.96 -17.77 -36.19
C VAL A 11 13.29 -16.51 -36.98
N VAL A 12 14.08 -16.70 -38.04
CA VAL A 12 14.34 -15.71 -39.08
C VAL A 12 13.14 -15.73 -40.02
N LEU A 13 12.35 -14.66 -40.04
CA LEU A 13 11.34 -14.41 -41.08
C LEU A 13 11.86 -13.30 -41.98
N THR A 14 12.31 -13.70 -43.16
CA THR A 14 12.56 -12.84 -44.32
C THR A 14 11.24 -12.57 -45.06
N ALA A 15 10.81 -11.31 -45.12
CA ALA A 15 9.81 -10.80 -46.07
C ALA A 15 10.12 -9.31 -46.29
N CYS A 16 10.73 -8.94 -47.43
CA CYS A 16 10.07 -8.48 -48.66
C CYS A 16 9.28 -7.17 -48.48
N GLY A 17 9.68 -6.15 -49.23
CA GLY A 17 9.45 -4.74 -48.92
C GLY A 17 8.03 -4.21 -49.12
N ALA A 18 7.75 -3.12 -48.42
CA ALA A 18 6.65 -2.19 -48.67
C ALA A 18 7.05 -0.80 -48.12
N PRO A 19 6.59 0.31 -48.73
CA PRO A 19 7.03 1.67 -48.42
C PRO A 19 6.62 2.12 -47.02
N THR A 20 7.54 2.78 -46.32
CA THR A 20 7.38 3.37 -44.98
C THR A 20 6.20 4.36 -44.95
N PRO A 21 5.13 4.09 -44.18
CA PRO A 21 4.16 5.11 -43.82
C PRO A 21 4.77 6.04 -42.76
N ALA A 22 4.53 7.35 -42.89
CA ALA A 22 4.93 8.35 -41.91
C ALA A 22 4.42 7.97 -40.50
N PRO A 23 5.21 8.21 -39.43
CA PRO A 23 4.82 7.84 -38.08
C PRO A 23 3.54 8.59 -37.67
N ALA A 24 2.49 7.84 -37.35
CA ALA A 24 1.32 8.37 -36.69
C ALA A 24 1.73 8.93 -35.31
N PRO A 25 1.12 10.03 -34.84
CA PRO A 25 1.41 10.56 -33.51
C PRO A 25 1.09 9.50 -32.46
N THR A 26 2.11 9.13 -31.68
CA THR A 26 1.97 8.25 -30.52
C THR A 26 0.90 8.83 -29.59
N PRO A 27 -0.17 8.09 -29.24
CA PRO A 27 -1.09 8.55 -28.21
C PRO A 27 -0.30 8.73 -26.92
N ALA A 28 -0.32 9.95 -26.37
CA ALA A 28 0.30 10.23 -25.09
C ALA A 28 -0.27 9.27 -24.04
N PRO A 29 0.56 8.69 -23.16
CA PRO A 29 0.05 7.86 -22.08
C PRO A 29 -0.96 8.68 -21.28
N VAL A 30 -2.20 8.23 -21.28
CA VAL A 30 -3.24 8.78 -20.41
C VAL A 30 -2.82 8.42 -18.99
N THR A 31 -2.17 9.35 -18.30
CA THR A 31 -1.98 9.29 -16.86
C THR A 31 -3.37 9.36 -16.24
N THR A 32 -3.94 8.19 -15.97
CA THR A 32 -5.07 8.07 -15.05
C THR A 32 -4.52 8.47 -13.70
N THR A 33 -4.64 9.75 -13.35
CA THR A 33 -4.37 10.25 -12.00
C THR A 33 -5.46 9.67 -11.11
N ALA A 34 -5.27 8.43 -10.65
CA ALA A 34 -5.99 7.96 -9.47
C ALA A 34 -5.65 8.97 -8.37
N ALA A 35 -6.65 9.73 -7.93
CA ALA A 35 -6.46 10.72 -6.87
C ALA A 35 -5.83 9.99 -5.68
N THR A 36 -4.57 10.30 -5.38
CA THR A 36 -3.84 9.72 -4.27
C THR A 36 -4.57 10.13 -3.00
N ARG A 37 -5.33 9.20 -2.41
CA ARG A 37 -6.05 9.46 -1.15
C ARG A 37 -5.03 9.88 -0.10
N ASP A 38 -5.32 10.94 0.63
CA ASP A 38 -4.48 11.44 1.71
C ASP A 38 -4.14 10.32 2.72
N ALA A 39 -2.87 10.23 3.13
CA ALA A 39 -2.36 9.16 3.97
C ALA A 39 -2.99 9.19 5.37
N VAL A 40 -3.26 10.38 5.91
CA VAL A 40 -3.94 10.54 7.20
C VAL A 40 -5.36 9.99 7.12
N THR A 41 -6.07 10.26 6.02
CA THR A 41 -7.40 9.73 5.77
C THR A 41 -7.41 8.21 5.67
N GLN A 42 -6.45 7.62 4.96
CA GLN A 42 -6.32 6.15 4.87
C GLN A 42 -6.07 5.50 6.23
N CYS A 43 -5.17 6.07 7.02
CA CYS A 43 -4.90 5.61 8.38
C CYS A 43 -6.17 5.72 9.25
N ALA A 44 -6.85 6.87 9.23
CA ALA A 44 -8.03 7.09 10.07
C ALA A 44 -9.19 6.13 9.72
N ASP A 45 -9.44 5.92 8.42
CA ASP A 45 -10.46 4.97 7.96
C ASP A 45 -10.16 3.54 8.45
N ARG A 46 -8.88 3.14 8.43
CA ARG A 46 -8.43 1.82 8.90
C ARG A 46 -8.57 1.69 10.42
N LEU A 47 -8.23 2.72 11.20
CA LEU A 47 -8.45 2.72 12.65
C LEU A 47 -9.94 2.62 13.00
N LEU A 48 -10.78 3.41 12.34
CA LEU A 48 -12.24 3.41 12.59
C LEU A 48 -12.88 2.07 12.21
N TYR A 49 -12.45 1.46 11.10
CA TYR A 49 -12.90 0.13 10.71
C TYR A 49 -12.62 -0.91 11.80
N TRP A 50 -11.39 -0.95 12.33
CA TRP A 50 -11.03 -1.92 13.36
C TRP A 50 -11.71 -1.63 14.69
N LEU A 51 -11.80 -0.37 15.10
CA LEU A 51 -12.51 0.04 16.30
C LEU A 51 -13.98 -0.43 16.28
N ASP A 52 -14.64 -0.21 15.14
CA ASP A 52 -16.03 -0.62 14.92
C ASP A 52 -16.18 -2.16 14.88
N ARG A 53 -15.20 -2.86 14.29
CA ARG A 53 -15.16 -4.33 14.29
C ARG A 53 -14.97 -4.91 15.69
N ILE A 54 -14.04 -4.37 16.48
CA ILE A 54 -13.77 -4.79 17.87
C ILE A 54 -15.01 -4.57 18.74
N ARG A 55 -15.65 -3.39 18.63
CA ARG A 55 -16.88 -3.08 19.37
C ARG A 55 -18.04 -4.02 19.04
N ARG A 56 -18.11 -4.53 17.80
CA ARG A 56 -19.17 -5.45 17.36
C ARG A 56 -18.84 -6.93 17.54
N SER A 57 -17.57 -7.29 17.71
CA SER A 57 -17.14 -8.69 17.74
C SER A 57 -15.94 -8.86 18.67
N PRO A 58 -16.11 -9.49 19.85
CA PRO A 58 -15.03 -9.65 20.82
C PRO A 58 -13.89 -10.52 20.30
N ASP A 59 -14.14 -11.45 19.36
CA ASP A 59 -13.08 -12.26 18.76
C ASP A 59 -12.04 -11.42 17.99
N ALA A 60 -12.43 -10.22 17.53
CA ALA A 60 -11.53 -9.30 16.84
C ALA A 60 -10.58 -8.56 17.79
N SER A 61 -10.87 -8.50 19.10
CA SER A 61 -9.98 -7.86 20.08
C SER A 61 -8.74 -8.68 20.40
N GLY A 62 -8.71 -9.95 19.98
CA GLY A 62 -7.57 -10.85 20.17
C GLY A 62 -6.57 -10.84 19.02
N LEU A 63 -6.87 -10.12 17.93
CA LEU A 63 -5.97 -10.04 16.77
C LEU A 63 -4.76 -9.16 17.12
N ASP A 64 -3.61 -9.49 16.55
CA ASP A 64 -2.42 -8.63 16.64
C ASP A 64 -2.38 -7.56 15.53
N TYR A 65 -1.47 -6.60 15.67
CA TYR A 65 -1.34 -5.50 14.70
C TYR A 65 -0.99 -5.98 13.28
N GLN A 66 -0.29 -7.11 13.13
CA GLN A 66 0.06 -7.65 11.80
C GLN A 66 -1.15 -8.31 11.15
N GLU A 67 -1.94 -9.07 11.92
CA GLU A 67 -3.20 -9.65 11.46
C GLU A 67 -4.22 -8.57 11.05
N MET A 68 -4.18 -7.42 11.74
CA MET A 68 -4.99 -6.26 11.41
C MET A 68 -4.44 -5.42 10.25
N GLY A 69 -3.23 -5.70 9.78
CA GLY A 69 -2.56 -4.90 8.75
C GLY A 69 -2.26 -3.46 9.20
N LEU A 70 -2.03 -3.28 10.50
CA LEU A 70 -1.65 -2.03 11.14
C LEU A 70 -0.13 -1.99 11.34
N THR A 71 0.44 -0.80 11.34
CA THR A 71 1.75 -0.57 11.97
C THR A 71 1.61 -0.59 13.49
N GLY A 72 2.73 -0.77 14.20
CA GLY A 72 2.73 -0.69 15.67
C GLY A 72 2.17 0.64 16.19
N ALA A 73 2.52 1.76 15.54
CA ALA A 73 2.02 3.08 15.93
C ALA A 73 0.51 3.25 15.69
N GLU A 74 -0.03 2.68 14.61
CA GLU A 74 -1.46 2.65 14.36
C GLU A 74 -2.21 1.76 15.36
N PHE A 75 -1.63 0.63 15.76
CA PHE A 75 -2.23 -0.25 16.76
C PHE A 75 -2.26 0.38 18.17
N GLU A 76 -1.20 1.08 18.56
CA GLU A 76 -1.18 1.87 19.79
C GLU A 76 -2.26 2.98 19.74
N ALA A 77 -2.41 3.64 18.59
CA ALA A 77 -3.49 4.61 18.40
C ALA A 77 -4.88 3.96 18.52
N LEU A 78 -5.09 2.78 17.92
CA LEU A 78 -6.34 2.03 18.01
C LEU A 78 -6.70 1.70 19.46
N THR A 79 -5.75 1.17 20.23
CA THR A 79 -5.93 0.84 21.65
C THR A 79 -6.36 2.08 22.45
N GLY A 80 -5.79 3.24 22.14
CA GLY A 80 -6.20 4.51 22.75
C GLY A 80 -7.65 4.93 22.40
N LEU A 81 -8.11 4.64 21.18
CA LEU A 81 -9.48 4.93 20.75
C LEU A 81 -10.51 3.97 21.35
N GLU A 82 -10.13 2.73 21.66
CA GLU A 82 -11.01 1.74 22.31
C GLU A 82 -11.48 2.20 23.70
N ALA A 83 -10.65 2.97 24.41
CA ALA A 83 -10.99 3.55 25.70
C ALA A 83 -12.08 4.65 25.62
N LEU A 84 -12.38 5.17 24.43
CA LEU A 84 -13.38 6.22 24.24
C LEU A 84 -14.79 5.63 24.21
N THR A 85 -15.71 6.25 24.96
CA THR A 85 -17.14 5.94 24.90
C THR A 85 -17.83 6.95 23.97
N GLY A 86 -17.71 6.78 22.65
CA GLY A 86 -18.31 7.71 21.70
C GLY A 86 -17.69 7.71 20.30
N PRO A 87 -18.05 8.72 19.47
CA PRO A 87 -17.44 8.93 18.16
C PRO A 87 -15.94 9.19 18.29
N ALA A 88 -15.17 8.64 17.37
CA ALA A 88 -13.70 8.62 17.43
C ALA A 88 -13.05 9.26 16.19
N ASP A 89 -13.83 9.82 15.28
CA ASP A 89 -13.37 10.30 13.97
C ASP A 89 -12.30 11.38 14.07
N THR A 90 -12.53 12.38 14.94
CA THR A 90 -11.59 13.48 15.15
C THR A 90 -10.29 12.96 15.76
N GLN A 91 -10.39 12.13 16.81
CA GLN A 91 -9.25 11.56 17.51
C GLN A 91 -8.43 10.63 16.62
N ALA A 92 -9.10 9.84 15.75
CA ALA A 92 -8.45 8.98 14.78
C ALA A 92 -7.65 9.80 13.75
N ARG A 93 -8.24 10.86 13.19
CA ARG A 93 -7.52 11.76 12.27
C ARG A 93 -6.34 12.44 12.94
N GLU A 94 -6.50 12.94 14.17
CA GLU A 94 -5.42 13.58 14.91
C GLU A 94 -4.28 12.60 15.22
N ALA A 95 -4.60 11.35 15.61
CA ALA A 95 -3.60 10.32 15.83
C ALA A 95 -2.83 10.00 14.55
N CYS A 96 -3.54 9.79 13.44
CA CYS A 96 -2.93 9.52 12.15
C CYS A 96 -2.08 10.69 11.62
N ALA A 97 -2.51 11.93 11.86
CA ALA A 97 -1.72 13.11 11.51
C ALA A 97 -0.38 13.14 12.29
N ARG A 98 -0.39 12.76 13.58
CA ARG A 98 0.84 12.63 14.37
C ARG A 98 1.74 11.52 13.85
N ILE A 99 1.18 10.36 13.51
CA ILE A 99 1.93 9.22 12.97
C ILE A 99 2.61 9.59 11.64
N GLU A 100 1.89 10.22 10.72
CA GLU A 100 2.47 10.63 9.43
C GLU A 100 3.52 11.73 9.56
N ALA A 101 3.39 12.60 10.57
CA ALA A 101 4.37 13.64 10.87
C ALA A 101 5.64 13.10 11.54
N GLN A 102 5.66 11.84 12.01
CA GLN A 102 6.86 11.28 12.62
C GLN A 102 7.94 11.05 11.57
N PRO A 103 9.21 11.43 11.86
CA PRO A 103 10.31 11.12 10.99
C PRO A 103 10.44 9.60 10.88
N LYS A 104 10.27 9.07 9.66
CA LYS A 104 10.53 7.68 9.37
C LYS A 104 12.04 7.47 9.54
N SER A 105 12.46 6.92 10.68
CA SER A 105 13.87 6.62 10.94
C SER A 105 14.39 5.70 9.84
N SER A 106 15.05 6.31 8.85
CA SER A 106 15.85 5.59 7.88
C SER A 106 17.06 5.12 8.67
N GLY A 107 17.12 3.83 9.02
CA GLY A 107 18.22 3.27 9.79
C GLY A 107 19.55 3.48 9.06
N THR A 108 20.26 4.53 9.41
CA THR A 108 21.66 4.72 9.04
C THR A 108 22.51 3.86 9.96
N GLY A 109 23.21 2.90 9.37
CA GLY A 109 24.47 2.39 9.91
C GLY A 109 24.35 1.23 10.89
N TRP A 110 24.38 0.01 10.34
CA TRP A 110 25.24 -1.00 10.94
C TRP A 110 26.69 -0.58 10.69
N PRO A 111 27.55 -0.36 11.71
CA PRO A 111 28.98 -0.40 11.51
C PRO A 111 29.38 -1.87 11.32
N GLY A 112 29.69 -2.23 10.08
CA GLY A 112 30.43 -3.46 9.75
C GLY A 112 31.91 -3.16 9.66
#